data_AF-A0A6J8A677-F1
#
_entry.id   AF-A0A6J8A677-F1
#
_cell.length_a   1.000
_cell.length_b   1.000
_cell.length_c   1.000
_cell.angle_alpha   90.00
_cell.angle_beta   90.00
_cell.angle_gamma   90.00
#
_symmetry.space_group_name_H-M   'P 1'
#
loop_
_entity.id
_entity.type
_entity.pdbx_description
1 polymer ?
#
loop_
_entity_poly.entity_id
_entity_poly.type
_entity_poly.pdbx_seq_one_letter_code
_entity_poly.pdbx_strand_id
1 'polypeptide(L)'
;MRDSTHLAACMGMESHLVKIENKWIDNWLWTKRPSGQRKNQDNNVTINRQRTNYVRRSDRMKLQIAVLCFVFIALASAKRHRRGKDKLMGCRFDVSVSECNQETNMVTKTFTVTAGDPKTCQPESIAYSCELHEKLMRWKQKRQDKKKSKNHKRKEWKNKRRQNRRERLSI
;
A
#
# COMPACT_ATOMS: atom_id res chain seq x y z
N MET A 1 -4.07 2.21 32.08
CA MET A 1 -3.57 0.83 31.81
C MET A 1 -3.78 0.57 30.32
N ARG A 2 -2.73 0.21 29.58
CA ARG A 2 -2.81 -0.14 28.15
C ARG A 2 -2.31 -1.57 28.02
N ASP A 3 -3.19 -2.46 27.59
CA ASP A 3 -2.88 -3.86 27.41
C ASP A 3 -2.05 -4.05 26.13
N SER A 4 -0.85 -4.60 26.29
CA SER A 4 0.04 -5.03 25.22
C SER A 4 -0.10 -6.54 25.10
N THR A 5 -0.76 -7.01 24.04
CA THR A 5 -0.85 -8.44 23.74
C THR A 5 0.44 -8.88 23.03
N HIS A 6 1.20 -9.76 23.68
CA HIS A 6 2.37 -10.41 23.10
C HIS A 6 1.93 -11.70 22.40
N LEU A 7 2.10 -11.78 21.08
CA LEU A 7 1.98 -13.02 20.31
C LEU A 7 3.37 -13.61 20.10
N ALA A 8 3.53 -14.88 20.47
CA ALA A 8 4.78 -15.61 20.40
C ALA A 8 5.20 -15.87 18.94
N ALA A 9 6.50 -15.66 18.68
CA ALA A 9 7.10 -15.70 17.36
C ALA A 9 7.59 -17.12 17.00
N CYS A 10 7.26 -17.59 15.80
CA CYS A 10 8.13 -18.51 15.07
C CYS A 10 9.01 -17.67 14.13
N MET A 11 10.33 -17.78 14.31
CA MET A 11 11.40 -17.03 13.63
C MET A 11 11.73 -15.63 14.19
N GLY A 12 12.18 -15.55 15.45
CA GLY A 12 13.24 -14.64 15.91
C GLY A 12 13.26 -13.16 15.46
N MET A 13 12.12 -12.58 15.10
CA MET A 13 11.98 -11.20 14.65
C MET A 13 10.78 -10.60 15.37
N GLU A 14 11.07 -9.71 16.32
CA GLU A 14 10.05 -8.89 16.97
C GLU A 14 9.38 -8.00 15.91
N SER A 15 8.16 -8.37 15.56
CA SER A 15 7.25 -7.52 14.77
C SER A 15 6.34 -6.80 15.74
N HIS A 16 6.32 -5.47 15.66
CA HIS A 16 5.44 -4.66 16.49
C HIS A 16 4.26 -4.17 15.65
N LEU A 17 3.05 -4.41 16.17
CA LEU A 17 1.82 -3.88 15.63
C LEU A 17 1.60 -2.48 16.21
N VAL A 18 1.79 -1.42 15.42
CA VAL A 18 1.52 -0.05 15.87
C VAL A 18 0.14 0.36 15.37
N LYS A 19 -0.83 0.43 16.29
CA LYS A 19 -2.11 1.06 16.02
C LYS A 19 -1.90 2.57 15.90
N ILE A 20 -2.12 3.11 14.71
CA ILE A 20 -2.18 4.56 14.51
C ILE A 20 -3.62 4.97 14.81
N GLU A 21 -3.84 5.56 15.98
CA GLU A 21 -5.14 6.17 16.30
C GLU A 21 -5.27 7.47 15.50
N ASN A 22 -5.74 7.35 14.26
CA ASN A 22 -6.17 8.49 13.47
C ASN A 22 -7.68 8.40 13.32
N LYS A 23 -8.41 9.40 13.83
CA LYS A 23 -9.88 9.43 14.06
C LYS A 23 -10.74 9.19 12.79
N TRP A 24 -10.12 9.01 11.63
CA TRP A 24 -10.77 8.88 10.33
C TRP A 24 -10.26 7.71 9.47
N ILE A 25 -9.14 7.06 9.85
CA ILE A 25 -8.55 5.97 9.06
C ILE A 25 -7.80 5.00 10.01
N ASP A 26 -8.37 3.83 10.26
CA ASP A 26 -7.65 2.69 10.84
C ASP A 26 -6.69 2.10 9.78
N ASN A 27 -5.50 2.68 9.68
CA ASN A 27 -4.42 2.13 8.89
C ASN A 27 -3.43 1.40 9.81
N TRP A 28 -3.36 0.09 9.64
CA TRP A 28 -2.29 -0.73 10.20
C TRP A 28 -1.04 -0.55 9.33
N LEU A 29 0.02 0.00 9.91
CA LEU A 29 1.31 0.11 9.23
C LEU A 29 2.25 -0.97 9.75
N TRP A 30 2.65 -1.88 8.88
CA TRP A 30 3.72 -2.82 9.18
C TRP A 30 5.05 -2.09 9.04
N THR A 31 5.72 -1.81 10.15
CA THR A 31 7.09 -1.29 10.11
C THR A 31 8.05 -2.40 10.52
N LYS A 32 9.08 -2.63 9.70
CA LYS A 32 10.19 -3.52 10.04
C LYS A 32 11.18 -2.71 10.87
N ARG A 33 11.62 -3.23 12.03
CA ARG A 33 12.76 -2.65 12.75
C ARG A 33 13.98 -2.64 11.81
N PRO A 34 14.69 -1.51 11.65
CA PRO A 34 15.98 -1.54 10.97
C PRO A 34 16.97 -2.34 11.83
N SER A 35 17.29 -3.56 11.40
CA SER A 35 18.35 -4.37 12.00
C SER A 35 19.69 -3.87 11.47
N GLY A 36 20.36 -3.01 12.24
CA GLY A 36 21.76 -2.68 12.03
C GLY A 36 22.08 -1.20 12.21
N GLN A 37 22.81 -0.88 13.28
CA GLN A 37 23.58 0.36 13.36
C GLN A 37 24.74 0.28 12.37
N ARG A 38 24.54 0.72 11.13
CA ARG A 38 25.65 1.23 10.32
C ARG A 38 25.41 2.71 10.10
N LYS A 39 26.34 3.52 10.63
CA LYS A 39 26.37 4.97 10.48
C LYS A 39 26.52 5.30 9.00
N ASN A 40 25.41 5.58 8.33
CA ASN A 40 25.41 6.31 7.08
C ASN A 40 25.06 7.76 7.42
N GLN A 41 25.95 8.69 7.04
CA GLN A 41 25.94 10.09 7.46
C GLN A 41 24.97 11.00 6.69
N ASP A 42 24.07 10.45 5.88
CA ASP A 42 23.10 11.26 5.15
C ASP A 42 21.68 10.71 5.33
N ASN A 43 20.79 11.59 5.82
CA ASN A 43 19.35 11.39 6.06
C ASN A 43 18.95 10.50 7.24
N ASN A 44 19.23 10.95 8.47
CA ASN A 44 18.59 10.38 9.66
C ASN A 44 17.43 11.26 10.14
N VAL A 45 16.25 10.66 10.22
CA VAL A 45 15.17 11.09 11.11
C VAL A 45 15.58 10.67 12.51
N THR A 46 16.13 11.61 13.28
CA THR A 46 16.49 11.38 14.68
C THR A 46 15.25 11.50 15.56
N ILE A 47 14.89 10.40 16.22
CA ILE A 47 13.84 10.35 17.23
C ILE A 47 14.46 10.84 18.54
N ASN A 48 14.00 11.97 19.10
CA ASN A 48 14.44 12.37 20.44
C ASN A 48 13.75 11.47 21.51
N ARG A 49 14.30 11.45 22.73
CA ARG A 49 13.75 10.69 23.88
C ARG A 49 12.29 11.06 24.26
N GLN A 50 11.73 12.14 23.70
CA GLN A 50 10.39 12.66 23.93
C GLN A 50 9.39 12.38 22.78
N ARG A 51 9.77 11.58 21.75
CA ARG A 51 8.88 11.15 20.63
C ARG A 51 8.25 12.27 19.78
N THR A 52 8.91 13.41 19.59
CA THR A 52 8.48 14.43 18.59
C THR A 52 9.44 14.49 17.41
N ASN A 53 8.90 14.40 16.18
CA ASN A 53 9.67 14.46 14.93
C ASN A 53 9.62 15.87 14.32
N TYR A 54 10.77 16.43 13.95
CA TYR A 54 10.82 17.62 13.09
C TYR A 54 11.83 17.42 11.96
N VAL A 55 11.42 17.77 10.74
CA VAL A 55 12.27 17.75 9.54
C VAL A 55 12.78 19.17 9.29
N ARG A 56 14.09 19.38 9.42
CA ARG A 56 14.72 20.68 9.11
C ARG A 56 15.02 20.74 7.60
N ARG A 57 14.35 21.64 6.88
CA ARG A 57 14.60 21.91 5.46
C ARG A 57 15.68 22.99 5.31
N SER A 58 16.77 22.68 4.62
CA SER A 58 17.75 23.67 4.15
C SER A 58 17.64 23.80 2.63
N ASP A 59 17.35 25.01 2.15
CA ASP A 59 16.95 25.26 0.76
C ASP A 59 18.11 25.40 -0.24
N ARG A 60 19.38 25.30 0.20
CA ARG A 60 20.56 25.55 -0.67
C ARG A 60 21.12 24.34 -1.43
N MET A 61 20.60 23.11 -1.25
CA MET A 61 21.11 21.92 -1.95
C MET A 61 20.29 21.47 -3.19
N LYS A 62 19.30 22.26 -3.64
CA LYS A 62 18.32 21.80 -4.64
C LYS A 62 18.89 21.60 -6.05
N LEU A 63 19.98 22.28 -6.42
CA LEU A 63 20.47 22.26 -7.81
C LEU A 63 21.48 21.12 -8.08
N GLN A 64 22.38 20.81 -7.14
CA GLN A 64 23.37 19.74 -7.34
C GLN A 64 22.77 18.34 -7.17
N ILE A 65 21.78 18.17 -6.29
CA ILE A 65 21.09 16.88 -6.11
C ILE A 65 20.25 16.52 -7.34
N ALA A 66 19.62 17.49 -8.00
CA ALA A 66 18.78 17.23 -9.17
C ALA A 66 19.60 16.65 -10.35
N VAL A 67 20.79 17.16 -10.61
CA VAL A 67 21.66 16.70 -11.71
C VAL A 67 22.18 15.29 -11.44
N LEU A 68 22.58 15.00 -10.19
CA LEU A 68 23.00 13.65 -9.80
C LEU A 68 21.83 12.65 -9.88
N CYS A 69 20.60 13.05 -9.51
CA CYS A 69 19.43 12.19 -9.65
C CYS A 69 19.15 11.80 -11.12
N PHE A 70 19.29 12.73 -12.08
CA PHE A 70 19.04 12.42 -13.50
C PHE A 70 20.06 11.42 -14.07
N VAL A 71 21.34 11.54 -13.71
CA VAL A 71 22.40 10.62 -14.17
C VAL A 71 22.23 9.22 -13.58
N PHE A 72 21.86 9.11 -12.30
CA PHE A 72 21.56 7.82 -11.68
C PHE A 72 20.29 7.17 -12.22
N ILE A 73 19.25 7.93 -12.58
CA ILE A 73 18.03 7.38 -13.20
C ILE A 73 18.33 6.85 -14.62
N ALA A 74 19.19 7.52 -15.38
CA ALA A 74 19.59 7.07 -16.72
C ALA A 74 20.45 5.78 -16.65
N LEU A 75 21.43 5.74 -15.75
CA LEU A 75 22.29 4.56 -15.54
C LEU A 75 21.54 3.36 -14.93
N ALA A 76 20.56 3.59 -14.05
CA ALA A 76 19.70 2.53 -13.54
C ALA A 76 18.75 1.96 -14.61
N SER A 77 18.44 2.73 -15.67
CA SER A 77 17.55 2.29 -16.75
C SER A 77 18.24 1.37 -17.77
N ALA A 78 19.57 1.45 -17.90
CA ALA A 78 20.33 0.66 -18.88
C ALA A 78 20.64 -0.78 -18.42
N LYS A 79 20.40 -1.14 -17.15
CA LYS A 79 20.75 -2.45 -16.59
C LYS A 79 19.53 -3.26 -16.12
N ARG A 80 18.41 -3.22 -16.87
CA ARG A 80 17.36 -4.26 -16.75
C ARG A 80 17.79 -5.52 -17.49
N HIS A 81 18.87 -6.12 -16.98
CA HIS A 81 19.21 -7.50 -17.29
C HIS A 81 18.02 -8.39 -16.91
N ARG A 82 17.63 -9.25 -17.84
CA ARG A 82 16.65 -10.33 -17.68
C ARG A 82 17.12 -11.27 -16.55
N ARG A 83 16.89 -10.90 -15.29
CA ARG A 83 16.95 -11.86 -14.19
C ARG A 83 15.74 -12.76 -14.36
N GLY A 84 16.02 -14.03 -14.64
CA GLY A 84 15.04 -15.10 -14.57
C GLY A 84 14.23 -14.91 -13.31
N LYS A 85 12.91 -14.75 -13.48
CA LYS A 85 11.99 -14.74 -12.37
C LYS A 85 11.96 -16.17 -11.86
N ASP A 86 12.88 -16.49 -10.95
CA ASP A 86 12.62 -17.51 -9.96
C ASP A 86 11.38 -17.03 -9.22
N LYS A 87 10.22 -17.48 -9.70
CA LYS A 87 8.95 -17.28 -9.04
C LYS A 87 9.08 -18.09 -7.76
N LEU A 88 9.63 -17.47 -6.72
CA LEU A 88 9.42 -17.90 -5.35
C LEU A 88 7.92 -18.14 -5.22
N MET A 89 7.56 -19.42 -5.06
CA MET A 89 6.19 -19.93 -5.03
C MET A 89 5.54 -19.43 -3.75
N GLY A 90 5.12 -18.16 -3.73
CA GLY A 90 4.32 -17.60 -2.65
C GLY A 90 2.92 -18.20 -2.68
N CYS A 91 2.35 -18.46 -1.50
CA CYS A 91 0.96 -18.88 -1.35
C CYS A 91 0.03 -17.94 -2.11
N ARG A 92 -0.84 -18.49 -2.95
CA ARG A 92 -1.96 -17.76 -3.56
C ARG A 92 -3.24 -18.20 -2.89
N PHE A 93 -4.09 -17.24 -2.59
CA PHE A 93 -5.37 -17.47 -1.94
C PHE A 93 -6.48 -16.85 -2.78
N ASP A 94 -7.54 -17.62 -2.98
CA ASP A 94 -8.84 -17.08 -3.32
C ASP A 94 -9.52 -16.60 -2.04
N VAL A 95 -10.24 -15.48 -2.18
CA VAL A 95 -10.85 -14.79 -1.05
C VAL A 95 -12.36 -14.84 -1.22
N SER A 96 -13.02 -15.54 -0.32
CA SER A 96 -14.47 -15.52 -0.18
C SER A 96 -14.88 -14.69 1.03
N VAL A 97 -15.97 -13.95 0.90
CA VAL A 97 -16.54 -13.12 1.97
C VAL A 97 -17.96 -13.59 2.17
N SER A 98 -18.31 -13.98 3.40
CA SER A 98 -19.67 -14.39 3.73
C SER A 98 -20.62 -13.19 3.69
N GLU A 99 -21.92 -13.48 3.63
CA GLU A 99 -22.94 -12.48 3.95
C GLU A 99 -22.87 -12.11 5.44
N CYS A 100 -23.50 -10.99 5.80
CA CYS A 100 -23.62 -10.57 7.19
C CYS A 100 -24.53 -11.55 7.94
N ASN A 101 -23.98 -12.21 8.97
CA ASN A 101 -24.79 -13.01 9.86
C ASN A 101 -25.56 -12.08 10.82
N GLN A 102 -26.89 -12.11 10.76
CA GLN A 102 -27.77 -11.23 11.55
C GLN A 102 -27.72 -11.55 13.06
N GLU A 103 -27.44 -12.80 13.44
CA GLU A 103 -27.39 -13.22 14.85
C GLU A 103 -26.12 -12.72 15.54
N THR A 104 -24.98 -12.82 14.84
CA THR A 104 -23.67 -12.45 15.40
C THR A 104 -23.24 -11.03 15.03
N ASN A 105 -23.92 -10.39 14.07
CA ASN A 105 -23.56 -9.10 13.48
C ASN A 105 -22.12 -9.06 12.93
N MET A 106 -21.65 -10.20 12.41
CA MET A 106 -20.30 -10.38 11.90
C MET A 106 -20.31 -10.92 10.46
N VAL A 107 -19.30 -10.53 9.70
CA VAL A 107 -18.95 -11.03 8.37
C VAL A 107 -17.62 -11.78 8.48
N THR A 108 -17.58 -12.99 7.94
CA THR A 108 -16.39 -13.83 7.94
C THR A 108 -15.73 -13.80 6.56
N LYS A 109 -14.42 -13.58 6.55
CA LYS A 109 -13.59 -13.64 5.36
C LYS A 109 -12.72 -14.90 5.42
N THR A 110 -12.96 -15.79 4.47
CA THR A 110 -12.26 -17.06 4.33
C THR A 110 -11.28 -17.02 3.17
N PHE A 111 -10.18 -17.73 3.33
CA PHE A 111 -9.09 -17.77 2.36
C PHE A 111 -8.87 -19.22 1.94
N THR A 112 -8.99 -19.51 0.65
CA THR A 112 -8.78 -20.85 0.09
C THR A 112 -7.49 -20.86 -0.70
N VAL A 113 -6.56 -21.76 -0.39
CA VAL A 113 -5.27 -21.84 -1.06
C VAL A 113 -5.47 -22.32 -2.51
N THR A 114 -5.11 -21.49 -3.49
CA THR A 114 -5.15 -21.83 -4.91
C THR A 114 -3.81 -22.32 -5.45
N ALA A 115 -2.70 -21.92 -4.82
CA ALA A 115 -1.35 -22.36 -5.17
C ALA A 115 -0.41 -22.24 -3.97
N GLY A 116 0.54 -23.16 -3.85
CA GLY A 116 1.47 -23.26 -2.72
C GLY A 116 1.31 -24.57 -1.94
N ASP A 117 2.21 -24.85 -1.01
CA ASP A 117 2.11 -26.03 -0.14
C ASP A 117 1.06 -25.76 0.96
N PRO A 118 -0.03 -26.54 1.04
CA PRO A 118 -1.09 -26.35 2.03
C PRO A 118 -0.60 -26.46 3.48
N LYS A 119 0.54 -27.11 3.73
CA LYS A 119 1.12 -27.19 5.08
C LYS A 119 1.76 -25.89 5.54
N THR A 120 2.33 -25.13 4.61
CA THR A 120 2.96 -23.83 4.91
C THR A 120 1.98 -22.66 4.73
N CYS A 121 1.00 -22.82 3.86
CA CYS A 121 0.00 -21.84 3.52
C CYS A 121 -1.29 -22.05 4.30
N GLN A 122 -1.28 -21.87 5.63
CA GLN A 122 -2.50 -21.93 6.45
C GLN A 122 -2.98 -20.52 6.79
N PRO A 123 -3.98 -19.99 6.08
CA PRO A 123 -4.53 -18.68 6.38
C PRO A 123 -5.59 -18.78 7.48
N GLU A 124 -5.56 -17.84 8.41
CA GLU A 124 -6.63 -17.69 9.39
C GLU A 124 -7.81 -16.93 8.79
N SER A 125 -9.03 -17.38 9.09
CA SER A 125 -10.24 -16.63 8.76
C SER A 125 -10.33 -15.38 9.62
N ILE A 126 -10.76 -14.27 9.02
CA ILE A 126 -10.90 -12.99 9.74
C ILE A 126 -12.38 -12.64 9.79
N ALA A 127 -12.91 -12.41 10.99
CA ALA A 127 -14.26 -11.93 11.21
C ALA A 127 -14.26 -10.44 11.59
N TYR A 128 -15.21 -9.67 11.08
CA TYR A 128 -15.37 -8.24 11.37
C TYR A 128 -16.84 -7.84 11.32
N SER A 129 -17.19 -6.73 11.97
CA SER A 129 -18.60 -6.31 12.10
C SER A 129 -19.25 -5.98 10.75
N CYS A 130 -20.55 -6.23 10.65
CA CYS A 130 -21.31 -5.90 9.44
C CYS A 130 -21.30 -4.39 9.12
N GLU A 131 -21.30 -3.53 10.15
CA GLU A 131 -21.18 -2.08 9.96
C GLU A 131 -19.87 -1.70 9.26
N LEU A 132 -18.75 -2.32 9.67
CA LEU A 132 -17.46 -2.10 9.03
C LEU A 132 -17.46 -2.63 7.60
N HIS A 133 -18.11 -3.77 7.36
CA HIS A 133 -18.27 -4.34 6.02
C HIS A 133 -19.01 -3.37 5.07
N GLU A 134 -20.14 -2.81 5.50
CA GLU A 134 -20.87 -1.82 4.71
C GLU A 134 -20.05 -0.58 4.39
N LYS A 135 -19.35 -0.03 5.39
CA LYS A 135 -18.46 1.12 5.20
C LYS A 135 -17.40 0.82 4.14
N LEU A 136 -16.81 -0.37 4.18
CA LEU A 136 -15.80 -0.82 3.21
C LEU A 136 -16.40 -0.92 1.79
N MET A 137 -17.60 -1.50 1.66
CA MET A 137 -18.27 -1.66 0.37
C MET A 137 -18.70 -0.32 -0.24
N ARG A 138 -19.27 0.59 0.57
CA ARG A 138 -19.59 1.96 0.15
C ARG A 138 -18.34 2.72 -0.30
N TRP A 139 -17.22 2.54 0.40
CA TRP A 139 -15.95 3.18 0.01
C TRP A 139 -15.39 2.62 -1.32
N LYS A 140 -15.43 1.29 -1.51
CA LYS A 140 -15.03 0.66 -2.77
C LYS A 140 -15.88 1.18 -3.94
N GLN A 141 -17.20 1.28 -3.74
CA GLN A 141 -18.13 1.79 -4.74
C GLN A 141 -17.79 3.24 -5.14
N LYS A 142 -17.64 4.14 -4.15
CA LYS A 142 -17.22 5.53 -4.40
C LYS A 142 -15.91 5.64 -5.18
N ARG A 143 -14.94 4.74 -4.94
CA ARG A 143 -13.68 4.70 -5.71
C ARG A 143 -13.91 4.27 -7.16
N GLN A 144 -14.75 3.27 -7.38
CA GLN A 144 -15.09 2.83 -8.74
C GLN A 144 -15.82 3.94 -9.51
N ASP A 145 -16.76 4.63 -8.89
CA ASP A 145 -17.51 5.72 -9.53
C ASP A 145 -16.60 6.91 -9.86
N LYS A 146 -15.70 7.28 -8.95
CA LYS A 146 -14.66 8.28 -9.24
C LYS A 146 -13.77 7.86 -10.43
N LYS A 147 -13.40 6.58 -10.52
CA LYS A 147 -12.61 6.07 -11.66
C LYS A 147 -13.40 6.11 -12.96
N LYS A 148 -14.67 5.71 -12.94
CA LYS A 148 -15.60 5.79 -14.09
C LYS A 148 -15.77 7.25 -14.55
N SER A 149 -16.02 8.18 -13.64
CA SER A 149 -16.14 9.62 -13.92
C SER A 149 -14.87 10.20 -14.54
N LYS A 150 -13.68 9.89 -14.00
CA LYS A 150 -12.41 10.33 -14.60
C LYS A 150 -12.21 9.77 -16.02
N ASN A 151 -12.54 8.49 -16.23
CA ASN A 151 -12.46 7.87 -17.55
C ASN A 151 -13.45 8.50 -18.54
N HIS A 152 -14.68 8.82 -18.10
CA HIS A 152 -15.67 9.54 -18.90
C HIS A 152 -15.15 10.90 -19.34
N LYS A 153 -14.72 11.75 -18.39
CA LYS A 153 -14.13 13.08 -18.68
C LYS A 153 -12.93 12.98 -19.63
N ARG A 154 -12.09 11.94 -19.48
CA ARG A 154 -10.96 11.70 -20.38
C ARG A 154 -11.40 11.33 -21.79
N LYS A 155 -12.46 10.54 -21.96
CA LYS A 155 -13.03 10.21 -23.28
C LYS A 155 -13.65 11.44 -23.93
N GLU A 156 -14.42 12.21 -23.17
CA GLU A 156 -15.04 13.46 -23.61
C GLU A 156 -14.00 14.47 -24.11
N TRP A 157 -12.93 14.69 -23.33
CA TRP A 157 -11.82 15.56 -23.73
C TRP A 157 -11.12 15.08 -25.01
N LYS A 158 -10.92 13.76 -25.18
CA LYS A 158 -10.35 13.21 -26.42
C LYS A 158 -11.28 13.42 -27.62
N ASN A 159 -12.59 13.26 -27.43
CA ASN A 159 -13.57 13.48 -28.49
C ASN A 159 -13.60 14.96 -28.90
N LYS A 160 -13.64 15.89 -27.94
CA LYS A 160 -13.56 17.33 -28.20
C LYS A 160 -12.29 17.70 -28.97
N ARG A 161 -11.14 17.15 -28.57
CA ARG A 161 -9.87 17.35 -29.32
C ARG A 161 -9.92 16.83 -30.76
N ARG A 162 -10.57 15.68 -31.00
CA ARG A 162 -10.73 15.12 -32.35
C ARG A 162 -11.63 15.98 -33.21
N GLN A 163 -12.73 16.49 -32.64
CA GLN A 163 -13.65 17.40 -33.32
C GLN A 163 -12.95 18.70 -33.73
N ASN A 164 -12.29 19.39 -32.79
CA ASN A 164 -11.54 20.61 -33.08
C ASN A 164 -10.44 20.39 -34.14
N ARG A 165 -9.84 19.19 -34.22
CA ARG A 165 -8.86 18.87 -35.26
C ARG A 165 -9.51 18.74 -36.64
N ARG A 166 -10.73 18.20 -36.73
CA ARG A 166 -11.47 18.08 -38.00
C ARG A 166 -11.87 19.46 -38.52
N GLU A 167 -12.38 20.33 -37.66
CA GLU A 167 -12.76 21.71 -37.99
C GLU A 167 -11.59 22.54 -38.53
N ARG A 168 -10.37 22.31 -38.02
CA ARG A 168 -9.15 22.97 -38.52
C ARG A 168 -8.67 22.48 -39.87
N LEU A 169 -9.08 21.29 -40.31
CA LEU A 169 -8.65 20.70 -41.58
C LEU A 169 -9.67 20.93 -42.70
N SER A 170 -10.87 21.42 -42.36
CA SER A 170 -11.92 21.78 -43.32
C SER A 170 -11.84 23.24 -43.79
N ILE A 171 -10.79 23.96 -43.41
CA ILE A 171 -10.47 25.33 -43.82
C ILE A 171 -9.23 25.24 -44.71
#